data_AF-A0A9D8L0D0-F1
#
_entry.id   AF-A0A9D8L0D0-F1
#
_cell.length_a   1.000
_cell.length_b   1.000
_cell.length_c   1.000
_cell.angle_alpha   90.00
_cell.angle_beta   90.00
_cell.angle_gamma   90.00
#
_symmetry.space_group_name_H-M   'P 1'
#
loop_
_entity.id
_entity.type
_entity.pdbx_description
1 polymer ?
#
loop_
_entity_poly.entity_id
_entity_poly.type
_entity_poly.pdbx_seq_one_letter_code
_entity_poly.pdbx_strand_id
1 'polypeptide(L)'
;MGVIGLGVFGSHHARHYAGNPMANLVAVVDADPVRAGAAAAKHGAEALSDHRALVGKVDAVSVCAPGSLHQAIATDLIAAGIHLFVEKPLADTAAGAAALAKQAEKAGTILQVGHIERFSPAFRELAGRAGKVRAIEAIRHSPWNGRSTDVDVVLDLMIHDIDLVLALVRQPVVAVEAQGIAVRTAFNDAVDATLRFADGTVARLSTTRLAEAPKRTLRVTDERGEYLADPEADAPRHGRARRIPCRPRRAGTDLHRRRDKRGNRHRAGRQSRGRDRRVPRERARWHAAAGRRTRRPRCRRGRRDDHRRRAHRAGGTGLADGDGLMTIARAAAALAVADEGPIALFDLLRQRARLEGRIKAGIDTVLTHGQFILGPEVELLEKRLAAYAGAQHCIAVSSGRDALMIALMAMNVKAGDAVFVPAFTFAASAASVVSVGATPVFVDVVEETC
;
A
#
# COMPACT_ATOMS: atom_id res chain seq x y z
N MET A 1 3.50 25.33 16.76
CA MET A 1 4.09 24.00 16.49
C MET A 1 5.51 24.15 15.97
N GLY A 2 6.42 23.28 16.43
CA GLY A 2 7.75 23.10 15.83
C GLY A 2 7.98 21.67 15.31
N VAL A 3 8.93 21.48 14.40
CA VAL A 3 9.35 20.13 13.93
C VAL A 3 10.87 20.03 13.96
N ILE A 4 11.40 18.99 14.62
CA ILE A 4 12.83 18.72 14.74
C ILE A 4 13.19 17.48 13.94
N GLY A 5 14.25 17.57 13.13
CA GLY A 5 14.70 16.54 12.20
C GLY A 5 13.84 16.55 10.95
N LEU A 6 14.41 16.88 9.81
CA LEU A 6 13.73 17.05 8.52
C LEU A 6 14.10 15.95 7.52
N GLY A 7 14.29 14.74 8.04
CA GLY A 7 14.31 13.52 7.24
C GLY A 7 12.94 13.21 6.62
N VAL A 8 12.71 11.95 6.24
CA VAL A 8 11.45 11.54 5.58
C VAL A 8 10.23 11.86 6.43
N PHE A 9 10.21 11.40 7.69
CA PHE A 9 9.05 11.57 8.58
C PHE A 9 8.88 13.03 9.02
N GLY A 10 9.96 13.71 9.42
CA GLY A 10 9.89 15.12 9.78
C GLY A 10 9.40 16.03 8.66
N SER A 11 9.82 15.76 7.42
CA SER A 11 9.29 16.48 6.23
C SER A 11 7.79 16.25 6.05
N HIS A 12 7.28 15.05 6.35
CA HIS A 12 5.84 14.80 6.34
C HIS A 12 5.12 15.57 7.47
N HIS A 13 5.68 15.59 8.69
CA HIS A 13 5.12 16.34 9.81
C HIS A 13 5.05 17.83 9.51
N ALA A 14 6.14 18.44 9.02
CA ALA A 14 6.18 19.86 8.64
C ALA A 14 5.09 20.20 7.61
N ARG A 15 4.97 19.38 6.54
CA ARG A 15 3.91 19.54 5.53
C ARG A 15 2.51 19.43 6.13
N HIS A 16 2.28 18.49 7.04
CA HIS A 16 0.97 18.29 7.66
C HIS A 16 0.60 19.43 8.60
N TYR A 17 1.53 19.95 9.39
CA TYR A 17 1.27 21.11 10.25
C TYR A 17 1.05 22.39 9.46
N ALA A 18 1.86 22.65 8.42
CA ALA A 18 1.69 23.81 7.56
C ALA A 18 0.32 23.84 6.84
N GLY A 19 -0.24 22.67 6.52
CA GLY A 19 -1.54 22.54 5.87
C GLY A 19 -2.74 22.37 6.82
N ASN A 20 -2.54 22.41 8.14
CA ASN A 20 -3.60 22.15 9.12
C ASN A 20 -4.10 23.45 9.75
N PRO A 21 -5.38 23.84 9.60
CA PRO A 21 -5.90 25.08 10.16
C PRO A 21 -5.89 25.12 11.70
N MET A 22 -5.77 23.97 12.36
CA MET A 22 -5.69 23.86 13.81
C MET A 22 -4.25 23.94 14.34
N ALA A 23 -3.25 24.10 13.45
CA ALA A 23 -1.85 24.17 13.83
C ALA A 23 -1.13 25.30 13.08
N ASN A 24 -0.35 26.09 13.80
CA ASN A 24 0.57 27.04 13.19
C ASN A 24 1.99 26.47 13.24
N LEU A 25 2.60 26.20 12.08
CA LEU A 25 4.00 25.79 12.00
C LEU A 25 4.89 27.03 12.11
N VAL A 26 5.50 27.22 13.27
CA VAL A 26 6.30 28.41 13.56
C VAL A 26 7.75 28.22 13.14
N ALA A 27 8.32 27.05 13.43
CA ALA A 27 9.74 26.79 13.19
C ALA A 27 10.01 25.33 12.84
N VAL A 28 11.07 25.11 12.07
CA VAL A 28 11.64 23.81 11.74
C VAL A 28 13.12 23.77 12.12
N VAL A 29 13.58 22.63 12.61
CA VAL A 29 14.94 22.44 13.13
C VAL A 29 15.60 21.25 12.45
N ASP A 30 16.80 21.43 11.91
CA ASP A 30 17.66 20.34 11.47
C ASP A 30 19.12 20.74 11.66
N ALA A 31 19.98 19.77 11.98
CA ALA A 31 21.42 20.01 12.09
C ALA A 31 22.04 20.42 10.75
N ASP A 32 21.41 20.03 9.62
CA ASP A 32 21.77 20.50 8.29
C ASP A 32 21.01 21.81 7.98
N PRO A 33 21.72 22.96 7.92
CA PRO A 33 21.09 24.26 7.67
C PRO A 33 20.47 24.35 6.27
N VAL A 34 20.94 23.56 5.30
CA VAL A 34 20.37 23.53 3.95
C VAL A 34 18.98 22.87 3.99
N ARG A 35 18.85 21.75 4.70
CA ARG A 35 17.54 21.09 4.89
C ARG A 35 16.57 21.97 5.69
N ALA A 36 17.03 22.58 6.77
CA ALA A 36 16.23 23.51 7.57
C ALA A 36 15.73 24.69 6.72
N GLY A 37 16.63 25.34 5.97
CA GLY A 37 16.30 26.47 5.10
C GLY A 37 15.31 26.09 3.98
N ALA A 38 15.49 24.95 3.33
CA ALA A 38 14.60 24.48 2.27
C ALA A 38 13.18 24.20 2.80
N ALA A 39 13.05 23.54 3.96
CA ALA A 39 11.75 23.27 4.56
C ALA A 39 11.05 24.54 5.07
N ALA A 40 11.82 25.44 5.69
CA ALA A 40 11.33 26.75 6.14
C ALA A 40 10.77 27.57 4.98
N ALA A 41 11.53 27.72 3.89
CA ALA A 41 11.11 28.44 2.69
C ALA A 41 9.85 27.81 2.06
N LYS A 42 9.77 26.48 2.04
CA LYS A 42 8.63 25.75 1.46
C LYS A 42 7.35 25.91 2.28
N HIS A 43 7.45 26.02 3.60
CA HIS A 43 6.31 25.95 4.50
C HIS A 43 6.00 27.27 5.23
N GLY A 44 6.79 28.32 5.00
CA GLY A 44 6.61 29.62 5.65
C GLY A 44 6.95 29.60 7.14
N ALA A 45 7.94 28.80 7.54
CA ALA A 45 8.38 28.65 8.92
C ALA A 45 9.79 29.25 9.14
N GLU A 46 10.18 29.48 10.40
CA GLU A 46 11.55 29.87 10.76
C GLU A 46 12.49 28.64 10.69
N ALA A 47 13.66 28.79 10.07
CA ALA A 47 14.70 27.75 10.09
C ALA A 47 15.60 27.94 11.32
N LEU A 48 15.79 26.87 12.09
CA LEU A 48 16.69 26.83 13.24
C LEU A 48 17.67 25.65 13.13
N SER A 49 18.82 25.76 13.78
CA SER A 49 19.84 24.70 13.85
C SER A 49 19.91 23.99 15.20
N ASP A 50 19.32 24.57 16.25
CA ASP A 50 19.30 24.02 17.61
C ASP A 50 17.86 24.00 18.13
N HIS A 51 17.43 22.86 18.72
CA HIS A 51 16.09 22.70 19.27
C HIS A 51 15.82 23.62 20.46
N ARG A 52 16.85 24.05 21.19
CA ARG A 52 16.72 24.98 22.32
C ARG A 52 16.22 26.35 21.89
N ALA A 53 16.44 26.74 20.63
CA ALA A 53 15.92 27.99 20.09
C ALA A 53 14.39 27.97 19.89
N LEU A 54 13.72 26.83 20.07
CA LEU A 54 12.26 26.73 20.08
C LEU A 54 11.63 27.21 21.40
N VAL A 55 12.42 27.31 22.47
CA VAL A 55 11.91 27.70 23.79
C VAL A 55 11.29 29.09 23.75
N GLY A 56 10.03 29.19 24.20
CA GLY A 56 9.25 30.43 24.16
C GLY A 56 8.64 30.77 22.80
N LYS A 57 8.87 29.98 21.75
CA LYS A 57 8.31 30.20 20.39
C LYS A 57 7.14 29.28 20.04
N VAL A 58 7.04 28.11 20.68
CA VAL A 58 6.07 27.07 20.31
C VAL A 58 5.46 26.41 21.55
N ASP A 59 4.19 26.02 21.43
CA ASP A 59 3.48 25.27 22.48
C ASP A 59 3.79 23.77 22.44
N ALA A 60 4.06 23.24 21.25
CA ALA A 60 4.31 21.82 21.04
C ALA A 60 5.25 21.55 19.86
N VAL A 61 5.96 20.42 19.93
CA VAL A 61 6.99 20.01 18.96
C VAL A 61 6.84 18.55 18.54
N SER A 62 7.00 18.27 17.25
CA SER A 62 7.30 16.92 16.75
C SER A 62 8.80 16.67 16.70
N VAL A 63 9.27 15.63 17.39
CA VAL A 63 10.66 15.18 17.38
C VAL A 63 10.78 14.00 16.43
N CYS A 64 11.38 14.24 15.27
CA CYS A 64 11.61 13.28 14.19
C CYS A 64 13.13 13.15 13.87
N ALA A 65 13.96 13.36 14.89
CA ALA A 65 15.41 13.21 14.82
C ALA A 65 15.81 11.70 14.82
N PRO A 66 17.11 11.36 14.67
CA PRO A 66 17.57 10.00 14.95
C PRO A 66 17.18 9.56 16.38
N GLY A 67 16.78 8.29 16.54
CA GLY A 67 16.25 7.75 17.81
C GLY A 67 17.17 7.93 19.01
N SER A 68 18.48 7.85 18.78
CA SER A 68 19.51 8.06 19.81
C SER A 68 19.54 9.48 20.39
N LEU A 69 18.95 10.45 19.70
CA LEU A 69 18.87 11.84 20.16
C LEU A 69 17.52 12.15 20.83
N HIS A 70 16.52 11.27 20.74
CA HIS A 70 15.18 11.53 21.27
C HIS A 70 15.20 11.87 22.75
N GLN A 71 15.94 11.11 23.57
CA GLN A 71 15.97 11.33 25.01
C GLN A 71 16.58 12.69 25.39
N ALA A 72 17.70 13.07 24.78
CA ALA A 72 18.35 14.35 25.07
C ALA A 72 17.46 15.54 24.66
N ILE A 73 16.92 15.49 23.44
CA ILE A 73 16.04 16.55 22.90
C ILE A 73 14.77 16.66 23.75
N ALA A 74 14.11 15.53 24.05
CA ALA A 74 12.88 15.51 24.82
C ALA A 74 13.09 16.02 26.25
N THR A 75 14.21 15.67 26.89
CA THR A 75 14.56 16.15 28.23
C THR A 75 14.63 17.67 28.28
N ASP A 76 15.34 18.29 27.32
CA ASP A 76 15.50 19.75 27.24
C ASP A 76 14.14 20.45 27.05
N LEU A 77 13.30 19.93 26.15
CA LEU A 77 12.02 20.58 25.80
C LEU A 77 10.93 20.36 26.85
N ILE A 78 10.88 19.20 27.51
CA ILE A 78 9.97 18.95 28.64
C ILE A 78 10.33 19.89 29.80
N ALA A 79 11.62 20.07 30.09
CA ALA A 79 12.07 21.00 31.13
C ALA A 79 11.65 22.45 30.84
N ALA A 80 11.52 22.81 29.55
CA ALA A 80 11.00 24.10 29.11
C ALA A 80 9.47 24.19 29.07
N GLY A 81 8.74 23.14 29.47
CA GLY A 81 7.27 23.11 29.48
C GLY A 81 6.61 22.90 28.12
N ILE A 82 7.37 22.44 27.11
CA ILE A 82 6.86 22.25 25.74
C ILE A 82 6.25 20.86 25.60
N HIS A 83 5.06 20.77 24.98
CA HIS A 83 4.41 19.49 24.70
C HIS A 83 5.08 18.75 23.54
N LEU A 84 5.23 17.44 23.65
CA LEU A 84 6.00 16.65 22.70
C LEU A 84 5.19 15.55 22.04
N PHE A 85 5.34 15.47 20.72
CA PHE A 85 5.12 14.26 19.93
C PHE A 85 6.51 13.73 19.53
N VAL A 86 6.88 12.52 19.95
CA VAL A 86 8.20 11.94 19.64
C VAL A 86 8.00 10.72 18.75
N GLU A 87 8.69 10.69 17.62
CA GLU A 87 8.69 9.50 16.76
C GLU A 87 9.21 8.28 17.51
N LYS A 88 8.79 7.09 17.07
CA LYS A 88 9.26 5.85 17.68
C LYS A 88 10.74 5.59 17.35
N PRO A 89 11.50 4.93 18.23
CA PRO A 89 11.19 4.63 19.64
C PRO A 89 11.31 5.90 20.51
N LEU A 90 10.62 5.94 21.65
CA LEU A 90 10.68 7.11 22.56
C LEU A 90 12.10 7.40 23.08
N ALA A 91 12.87 6.34 23.34
CA ALA A 91 14.28 6.38 23.70
C ALA A 91 14.94 5.02 23.35
N ASP A 92 16.27 4.97 23.33
CA ASP A 92 17.03 3.74 23.07
C ASP A 92 16.90 2.70 24.18
N THR A 93 16.51 3.11 25.39
CA THR A 93 16.37 2.23 26.54
C THR A 93 15.01 2.40 27.23
N ALA A 94 14.50 1.29 27.78
CA ALA A 94 13.26 1.32 28.57
C ALA A 94 13.38 2.24 29.80
N ALA A 95 14.55 2.28 30.45
CA ALA A 95 14.81 3.17 31.58
C ALA A 95 14.78 4.65 31.16
N GLY A 96 15.37 4.97 30.01
CA GLY A 96 15.31 6.32 29.43
C GLY A 96 13.88 6.74 29.09
N ALA A 97 13.11 5.85 28.45
CA ALA A 97 11.70 6.11 28.14
C ALA A 97 10.85 6.32 29.41
N ALA A 98 11.07 5.51 30.46
CA ALA A 98 10.39 5.67 31.74
C ALA A 98 10.76 6.97 32.45
N ALA A 99 12.03 7.39 32.36
CA ALA A 99 12.49 8.67 32.90
C ALA A 99 11.81 9.86 32.21
N LEU A 100 11.70 9.83 30.87
CA LEU A 100 10.99 10.86 30.10
C LEU A 100 9.51 10.94 30.46
N ALA A 101 8.84 9.79 30.60
CA ALA A 101 7.43 9.74 31.01
C ALA A 101 7.24 10.40 32.39
N LYS A 102 8.06 10.02 33.38
CA LYS A 102 8.04 10.63 34.72
C LYS A 102 8.35 12.12 34.69
N GLN A 103 9.28 12.55 33.85
CA GLN A 103 9.63 13.96 33.69
C GLN A 103 8.45 14.75 33.11
N ALA A 104 7.80 14.22 32.06
CA ALA A 104 6.66 14.85 31.43
C ALA A 104 5.46 14.98 32.39
N GLU A 105 5.18 13.94 33.18
CA GLU A 105 4.17 13.99 34.25
C GLU A 105 4.49 15.08 35.28
N LYS A 106 5.74 15.14 35.75
CA LYS A 106 6.18 16.16 36.72
C LYS A 106 6.08 17.58 36.15
N ALA A 107 6.39 17.76 34.88
CA ALA A 107 6.34 19.06 34.20
C ALA A 107 4.92 19.46 33.77
N GLY A 108 3.94 18.54 33.83
CA GLY A 108 2.59 18.77 33.33
C GLY A 108 2.52 18.88 31.80
N THR A 109 3.50 18.35 31.08
CA THR A 109 3.55 18.39 29.61
C THR A 109 2.95 17.13 29.00
N ILE A 110 2.20 17.27 27.90
CA ILE A 110 1.77 16.12 27.10
C ILE A 110 3.00 15.51 26.40
N LEU A 111 3.22 14.21 26.58
CA LEU A 111 4.21 13.42 25.85
C LEU A 111 3.50 12.29 25.11
N GLN A 112 3.51 12.34 23.78
CA GLN A 112 2.92 11.33 22.91
C GLN A 112 3.98 10.68 22.05
N VAL A 113 3.91 9.35 21.91
CA VAL A 113 4.80 8.58 21.04
C VAL A 113 4.14 8.31 19.68
N GLY A 114 4.92 8.35 18.61
CA GLY A 114 4.52 8.17 17.21
C GLY A 114 4.15 6.73 16.82
N HIS A 115 3.29 6.06 17.59
CA HIS A 115 2.74 4.76 17.21
C HIS A 115 1.62 4.90 16.16
N ILE A 116 2.01 5.27 14.93
CA ILE A 116 1.09 5.57 13.82
C ILE A 116 0.11 4.43 13.51
N GLU A 117 0.50 3.18 13.76
CA GLU A 117 -0.27 1.99 13.39
C GLU A 117 -1.57 1.84 14.18
N ARG A 118 -1.66 2.44 15.37
CA ARG A 118 -2.91 2.53 16.15
C ARG A 118 -4.02 3.27 15.40
N PHE A 119 -3.64 4.13 14.45
CA PHE A 119 -4.56 4.93 13.66
C PHE A 119 -4.88 4.30 12.31
N SER A 120 -4.29 3.15 11.97
CA SER A 120 -4.59 2.44 10.73
C SER A 120 -6.06 2.02 10.68
N PRO A 121 -6.75 2.16 9.53
CA PRO A 121 -8.16 1.79 9.42
C PRO A 121 -8.44 0.33 9.82
N ALA A 122 -7.58 -0.60 9.37
CA ALA A 122 -7.73 -2.02 9.68
C ALA A 122 -7.59 -2.31 11.18
N PHE A 123 -6.61 -1.70 11.86
CA PHE A 123 -6.48 -1.88 13.30
C PHE A 123 -7.65 -1.27 14.07
N ARG A 124 -8.11 -0.07 13.70
CA ARG A 124 -9.27 0.58 14.35
C ARG A 124 -10.54 -0.24 14.20
N GLU A 125 -10.73 -0.84 13.04
CA GLU A 125 -11.87 -1.74 12.79
C GLU A 125 -11.75 -3.04 13.59
N LEU A 126 -10.57 -3.69 13.55
CA LEU A 126 -10.31 -4.89 14.33
C LEU A 126 -10.52 -4.63 15.83
N ALA A 127 -9.93 -3.56 16.37
CA ALA A 127 -10.03 -3.19 17.78
C ALA A 127 -11.46 -2.81 18.18
N GLY A 128 -12.27 -2.27 17.26
CA GLY A 128 -13.69 -1.99 17.50
C GLY A 128 -14.56 -3.24 17.49
N ARG A 129 -14.14 -4.31 16.80
CA ARG A 129 -14.85 -5.58 16.72
C ARG A 129 -14.43 -6.55 17.82
N ALA A 130 -13.14 -6.64 18.14
CA ALA A 130 -12.57 -7.64 19.04
C ALA A 130 -13.18 -7.58 20.45
N GLY A 131 -13.58 -8.75 20.96
CA GLY A 131 -14.07 -8.93 22.33
C GLY A 131 -12.93 -9.28 23.28
N LYS A 132 -13.14 -10.27 24.14
CA LYS A 132 -12.07 -10.78 25.01
C LYS A 132 -11.05 -11.58 24.20
N VAL A 133 -9.92 -10.96 23.88
CA VAL A 133 -8.82 -11.57 23.13
C VAL A 133 -8.26 -12.79 23.88
N ARG A 134 -7.92 -13.85 23.14
CA ARG A 134 -7.30 -15.08 23.65
C ARG A 134 -5.95 -15.36 23.01
N ALA A 135 -5.82 -15.05 21.73
CA ALA A 135 -4.57 -15.21 21.01
C ALA A 135 -4.37 -14.10 19.97
N ILE A 136 -3.11 -13.74 19.75
CA ILE A 136 -2.71 -12.84 18.66
C ILE A 136 -1.55 -13.46 17.90
N GLU A 137 -1.58 -13.37 16.57
CA GLU A 137 -0.43 -13.65 15.71
C GLU A 137 -0.15 -12.42 14.84
N ALA A 138 1.03 -11.83 14.97
CA ALA A 138 1.47 -10.74 14.12
C ALA A 138 2.68 -11.16 13.30
N ILE A 139 2.62 -10.91 11.99
CA ILE A 139 3.71 -11.14 11.06
C ILE A 139 4.08 -9.78 10.46
N ARG A 140 5.36 -9.43 10.52
CA ARG A 140 5.94 -8.25 9.88
C ARG A 140 7.25 -8.60 9.21
N HIS A 141 7.15 -9.02 7.97
CA HIS A 141 8.27 -9.42 7.14
C HIS A 141 8.47 -8.34 6.08
N SER A 142 9.68 -7.79 6.00
CA SER A 142 10.04 -6.72 5.08
C SER A 142 11.29 -7.09 4.30
N PRO A 143 11.40 -6.70 3.02
CA PRO A 143 12.66 -6.81 2.30
C PRO A 143 13.73 -5.90 2.89
N TRP A 144 14.98 -6.30 2.66
CA TRP A 144 16.12 -5.49 3.03
C TRP A 144 16.17 -4.22 2.17
N ASN A 145 16.22 -3.05 2.82
CA ASN A 145 16.25 -1.74 2.16
C ASN A 145 17.52 -0.94 2.46
N GLY A 146 18.49 -1.53 3.17
CA GLY A 146 19.76 -0.88 3.54
C GLY A 146 19.65 0.23 4.60
N ARG A 147 18.49 0.42 5.23
CA ARG A 147 18.27 1.41 6.30
C ARG A 147 18.30 0.74 7.68
N SER A 148 18.47 1.56 8.72
CA SER A 148 18.36 1.11 10.13
C SER A 148 19.36 0.01 10.49
N THR A 149 20.56 0.03 9.88
CA THR A 149 21.59 -0.99 10.08
C THR A 149 22.22 -0.97 11.47
N ASP A 150 22.04 0.14 12.16
CA ASP A 150 22.55 0.49 13.49
C ASP A 150 21.54 0.21 14.61
N VAL A 151 20.37 -0.36 14.30
CA VAL A 151 19.33 -0.69 15.27
C VAL A 151 18.80 -2.11 15.08
N ASP A 152 18.36 -2.71 16.18
CA ASP A 152 17.74 -4.03 16.19
C ASP A 152 16.37 -4.00 15.51
N VAL A 153 16.04 -5.07 14.77
CA VAL A 153 14.75 -5.22 14.09
C VAL A 153 13.57 -5.11 15.07
N VAL A 154 13.77 -5.39 16.36
CA VAL A 154 12.76 -5.21 17.39
C VAL A 154 12.38 -3.73 17.55
N LEU A 155 13.35 -2.83 17.67
CA LEU A 155 13.10 -1.40 17.89
C LEU A 155 12.69 -0.68 16.60
N ASP A 156 13.05 -1.20 15.43
CA ASP A 156 12.65 -0.61 14.16
C ASP A 156 11.27 -1.09 13.68
N LEU A 157 11.06 -2.41 13.69
CA LEU A 157 9.89 -3.05 13.06
C LEU A 157 8.94 -3.67 14.09
N MET A 158 9.42 -4.57 14.97
CA MET A 158 8.53 -5.34 15.88
C MET A 158 7.82 -4.45 16.89
N ILE A 159 8.39 -3.29 17.23
CA ILE A 159 7.82 -2.30 18.16
C ILE A 159 6.40 -1.89 17.77
N HIS A 160 6.10 -1.86 16.46
CA HIS A 160 4.75 -1.59 15.99
C HIS A 160 3.77 -2.67 16.42
N ASP A 161 4.15 -3.94 16.29
CA ASP A 161 3.25 -5.07 16.61
C ASP A 161 3.15 -5.30 18.11
N ILE A 162 4.24 -5.07 18.86
CA ILE A 162 4.22 -5.02 20.33
C ILE A 162 3.20 -3.98 20.80
N ASP A 163 3.25 -2.77 20.23
CA ASP A 163 2.33 -1.70 20.57
C ASP A 163 0.86 -2.07 20.31
N LEU A 164 0.56 -2.63 19.13
CA LEU A 164 -0.80 -3.05 18.78
C LEU A 164 -1.32 -4.17 19.70
N VAL A 165 -0.46 -5.14 20.03
CA VAL A 165 -0.78 -6.22 20.97
C VAL A 165 -1.12 -5.65 22.34
N LEU A 166 -0.27 -4.77 22.88
CA LEU A 166 -0.50 -4.17 24.20
C LEU A 166 -1.77 -3.32 24.22
N ALA A 167 -2.08 -2.61 23.13
CA ALA A 167 -3.29 -1.81 22.99
C ALA A 167 -4.59 -2.64 22.96
N LEU A 168 -4.53 -3.87 22.40
CA LEU A 168 -5.65 -4.80 22.34
C LEU A 168 -5.85 -5.59 23.64
N VAL A 169 -4.78 -6.16 24.20
CA VAL A 169 -4.88 -7.07 25.34
C VAL A 169 -5.10 -6.32 26.65
N ARG A 170 -4.41 -5.18 26.85
CA ARG A 170 -4.53 -4.33 28.06
C ARG A 170 -4.38 -5.09 29.39
N GLN A 171 -3.52 -6.10 29.39
CA GLN A 171 -3.12 -6.86 30.57
C GLN A 171 -1.59 -6.80 30.73
N PRO A 172 -1.07 -7.03 31.95
CA PRO A 172 0.37 -7.16 32.15
C PRO A 172 0.95 -8.36 31.39
N VAL A 173 2.11 -8.16 30.77
CA VAL A 173 2.93 -9.26 30.24
C VAL A 173 3.64 -9.93 31.42
N VAL A 174 3.49 -11.25 31.55
CA VAL A 174 4.06 -12.05 32.64
C VAL A 174 5.23 -12.92 32.20
N ALA A 175 5.35 -13.21 30.90
CA ALA A 175 6.48 -13.93 30.35
C ALA A 175 6.74 -13.53 28.90
N VAL A 176 8.02 -13.54 28.51
CA VAL A 176 8.48 -13.32 27.14
C VAL A 176 9.51 -14.38 26.80
N GLU A 177 9.30 -15.05 25.67
CA GLU A 177 10.26 -15.96 25.04
C GLU A 177 10.58 -15.43 23.66
N ALA A 178 11.85 -15.26 23.32
CA ALA A 178 12.22 -14.72 22.02
C ALA A 178 13.50 -15.39 21.51
N GLN A 179 13.59 -15.52 20.20
CA GLN A 179 14.78 -15.96 19.49
C GLN A 179 15.06 -14.99 18.35
N GLY A 180 16.30 -14.56 18.24
CA GLY A 180 16.78 -13.66 17.19
C GLY A 180 17.90 -14.26 16.37
N ILE A 181 18.04 -13.79 15.14
CA ILE A 181 19.17 -14.09 14.26
C ILE A 181 19.73 -12.78 13.68
N ALA A 182 21.05 -12.68 13.66
CA ALA A 182 21.80 -11.63 12.97
C ALA A 182 22.43 -12.21 11.70
N VAL A 183 22.22 -11.57 10.55
CA VAL A 183 22.68 -12.07 9.23
C VAL A 183 23.44 -11.01 8.44
N ARG A 184 22.89 -9.79 8.38
CA ARG A 184 23.39 -8.63 7.64
C ARG A 184 23.99 -7.57 8.55
N THR A 185 23.53 -7.47 9.80
CA THR A 185 23.99 -6.48 10.76
C THR A 185 24.62 -7.14 12.00
N ALA A 186 25.18 -6.32 12.89
CA ALA A 186 25.60 -6.78 14.22
C ALA A 186 24.39 -7.01 15.16
N PHE A 187 23.20 -6.54 14.80
CA PHE A 187 21.96 -6.69 15.55
C PHE A 187 21.06 -7.76 14.94
N ASN A 188 19.97 -8.12 15.62
CA ASN A 188 19.04 -9.09 15.04
C ASN A 188 18.38 -8.50 13.79
N ASP A 189 18.33 -9.30 12.73
CA ASP A 189 17.65 -9.02 11.47
C ASP A 189 16.32 -9.78 11.35
N ALA A 190 16.15 -10.84 12.11
CA ALA A 190 14.86 -11.49 12.32
C ALA A 190 14.71 -11.90 13.78
N VAL A 191 13.50 -11.75 14.31
CA VAL A 191 13.13 -12.14 15.66
C VAL A 191 11.75 -12.76 15.64
N ASP A 192 11.63 -13.90 16.31
CA ASP A 192 10.36 -14.50 16.69
C ASP A 192 10.20 -14.41 18.20
N ALA A 193 9.04 -13.92 18.66
CA ALA A 193 8.76 -13.72 20.07
C ALA A 193 7.37 -14.21 20.45
N THR A 194 7.24 -14.77 21.65
CA THR A 194 5.98 -15.15 22.28
C THR A 194 5.83 -14.39 23.60
N LEU A 195 4.74 -13.66 23.73
CA LEU A 195 4.36 -12.94 24.94
C LEU A 195 3.20 -13.67 25.62
N ARG A 196 3.28 -13.87 26.93
CA ARG A 196 2.17 -14.38 27.75
C ARG A 196 1.68 -13.28 28.68
N PHE A 197 0.36 -13.15 28.79
CA PHE A 197 -0.31 -12.15 29.60
C PHE A 197 -0.93 -12.75 30.87
N ALA A 198 -1.16 -11.91 31.87
CA ALA A 198 -1.70 -12.34 33.17
C ALA A 198 -3.08 -13.02 33.07
N ASP A 199 -3.88 -12.70 32.06
CA ASP A 199 -5.21 -13.29 31.82
C ASP A 199 -5.17 -14.58 31.00
N GLY A 200 -3.97 -15.08 30.68
CA GLY A 200 -3.74 -16.26 29.85
C GLY A 200 -3.68 -15.98 28.34
N THR A 201 -3.85 -14.72 27.90
CA THR A 201 -3.69 -14.37 26.49
C THR A 201 -2.26 -14.64 26.02
N VAL A 202 -2.11 -15.13 24.79
CA VAL A 202 -0.80 -15.39 24.17
C VAL A 202 -0.68 -14.64 22.86
N ALA A 203 0.39 -13.85 22.70
CA ALA A 203 0.71 -13.18 21.45
C ALA A 203 2.01 -13.73 20.84
N ARG A 204 1.98 -14.09 19.56
CA ARG A 204 3.16 -14.50 18.79
C ARG A 204 3.49 -13.45 17.76
N LEU A 205 4.74 -13.02 17.72
CA LEU A 205 5.26 -11.99 16.83
C LEU A 205 6.37 -12.59 15.99
N SER A 206 6.29 -12.47 14.68
CA SER A 206 7.34 -12.86 13.75
C SER A 206 7.75 -11.65 12.93
N THR A 207 8.99 -11.20 13.08
CA THR A 207 9.50 -10.01 12.38
C THR A 207 10.81 -10.31 11.68
N THR A 208 10.95 -9.88 10.43
CA THR A 208 12.22 -9.95 9.71
C THR A 208 12.38 -8.81 8.72
N ARG A 209 13.62 -8.37 8.51
CA ARG A 209 14.02 -7.46 7.42
C ARG A 209 14.75 -8.18 6.28
N LEU A 210 14.63 -9.50 6.21
CA LEU A 210 15.30 -10.36 5.22
C LEU A 210 14.33 -11.04 4.25
N ALA A 211 13.06 -10.61 4.21
CA ALA A 211 12.05 -11.27 3.41
C ALA A 211 12.19 -10.98 1.91
N GLU A 212 11.83 -11.94 1.05
CA GLU A 212 11.81 -11.70 -0.40
C GLU A 212 10.72 -10.71 -0.82
N ALA A 213 9.59 -10.74 -0.12
CA ALA A 213 8.44 -9.88 -0.35
C ALA A 213 7.92 -9.37 1.00
N PRO A 214 7.32 -8.16 1.03
CA PRO A 214 6.67 -7.67 2.23
C PRO A 214 5.49 -8.60 2.58
N LYS A 215 5.35 -8.91 3.86
CA LYS A 215 4.16 -9.57 4.40
C LYS A 215 3.86 -8.98 5.75
N ARG A 216 2.63 -8.51 5.90
CA ARG A 216 2.20 -7.87 7.14
C ARG A 216 0.82 -8.35 7.51
N THR A 217 0.64 -9.05 8.61
CA THR A 217 -0.68 -9.55 9.03
C THR A 217 -0.84 -9.43 10.53
N LEU A 218 -2.05 -9.11 10.99
CA LEU A 218 -2.42 -9.17 12.40
C LEU A 218 -3.68 -10.02 12.52
N ARG A 219 -3.53 -11.19 13.12
CA ARG A 219 -4.61 -12.14 13.39
C ARG A 219 -4.94 -12.10 14.86
N VAL A 220 -6.22 -11.96 15.19
CA VAL A 220 -6.70 -11.87 16.57
C VAL A 220 -7.82 -12.89 16.75
N THR A 221 -7.68 -13.76 17.74
CA THR A 221 -8.69 -14.73 18.13
C THR A 221 -9.31 -14.28 19.44
N ASP A 222 -10.62 -14.09 19.46
CA ASP A 222 -11.42 -13.86 20.66
C ASP A 222 -12.34 -15.08 20.94
N GLU A 223 -13.28 -14.92 21.87
CA GLU A 223 -14.24 -15.98 22.21
C GLU A 223 -15.31 -16.27 21.14
N ARG A 224 -15.46 -15.40 20.14
CA ARG A 224 -16.47 -15.50 19.07
C ARG A 224 -15.86 -16.00 17.76
N GLY A 225 -14.57 -15.77 17.54
CA GLY A 225 -13.88 -16.26 16.35
C GLY A 225 -12.54 -15.61 16.11
N GLU A 226 -12.10 -15.69 14.85
CA GLU A 226 -10.83 -15.17 14.37
C GLU A 226 -11.06 -13.98 13.43
N TYR A 227 -10.27 -12.93 13.63
CA TYR A 227 -10.23 -11.74 12.79
C TYR A 227 -8.84 -11.61 12.18
N LEU A 228 -8.77 -11.39 10.86
CA LEU A 228 -7.53 -11.15 10.16
C LEU A 228 -7.53 -9.74 9.56
N ALA A 229 -6.55 -8.94 9.97
CA ALA A 229 -6.17 -7.71 9.30
C ALA A 229 -4.96 -8.00 8.39
N ASP A 230 -5.21 -7.94 7.08
CA ASP A 230 -4.20 -8.18 6.03
C ASP A 230 -4.23 -7.02 5.01
N PRO A 231 -3.12 -6.27 4.84
CA PRO A 231 -2.97 -5.24 3.84
C PRO A 231 -3.10 -5.67 2.39
N GLU A 232 -2.85 -6.94 2.09
CA GLU A 232 -2.83 -7.47 0.73
C GLU A 232 -4.12 -8.23 0.38
N ALA A 233 -5.06 -8.37 1.31
CA ALA A 233 -6.34 -9.07 1.07
C ALA A 233 -7.15 -8.50 -0.11
N ASP A 234 -7.02 -7.19 -0.37
CA ASP A 234 -7.70 -6.47 -1.48
C ASP A 234 -6.80 -6.12 -2.67
N ALA A 235 -5.53 -6.54 -2.67
CA ALA A 235 -4.74 -6.43 -3.89
C ALA A 235 -5.41 -7.31 -4.95
N PRO A 236 -5.83 -6.79 -6.13
CA PRO A 236 -6.33 -7.65 -7.18
C PRO A 236 -5.23 -8.67 -7.44
N ARG A 237 -5.49 -9.93 -7.10
CA ARG A 237 -4.63 -11.05 -7.48
C ARG A 237 -4.62 -11.02 -8.99
N HIS A 238 -3.65 -10.30 -9.57
CA HIS A 238 -3.20 -10.55 -10.91
C HIS A 238 -2.63 -11.95 -10.81
N GLY A 239 -3.53 -12.92 -10.97
CA GLY A 239 -3.17 -14.29 -11.21
C GLY A 239 -2.22 -14.22 -12.37
N ARG A 240 -0.92 -14.28 -12.07
CA ARG A 240 -0.01 -14.99 -12.94
C ARG A 240 -0.65 -16.36 -13.01
N ALA A 241 -1.46 -16.55 -14.05
CA ALA A 241 -1.81 -17.85 -14.53
C ALA A 241 -0.45 -18.53 -14.66
N ARG A 242 -0.12 -19.37 -13.68
CA ARG A 242 0.96 -20.33 -13.85
C ARG A 242 0.54 -21.02 -15.13
N ARG A 243 1.29 -20.78 -16.21
CA ARG A 243 1.23 -21.62 -17.38
C ARG A 243 1.55 -23.01 -16.85
N ILE A 244 0.51 -23.78 -16.56
CA ILE A 244 0.61 -25.22 -16.46
C ILE A 244 1.19 -25.60 -17.82
N PRO A 245 2.43 -26.12 -17.90
CA PRO A 245 2.95 -26.61 -19.16
C PRO A 245 1.94 -27.68 -19.59
N CYS A 246 1.26 -27.46 -20.72
CA CYS A 246 0.45 -28.50 -21.32
C CYS A 246 1.38 -29.69 -21.52
N ARG A 247 1.26 -30.70 -20.65
CA ARG A 247 1.86 -32.00 -20.88
C ARG A 247 1.32 -32.44 -22.24
N PRO A 248 2.18 -32.74 -23.24
CA PRO A 248 1.70 -33.32 -24.47
C PRO A 248 0.98 -34.61 -24.09
N ARG A 249 -0.29 -34.72 -24.48
CA ARG A 249 -1.06 -35.95 -24.31
C ARG A 249 -0.24 -37.08 -24.92
N ARG A 250 0.16 -38.04 -24.07
CA ARG A 250 0.60 -39.36 -24.51
C ARG A 250 -0.59 -39.97 -25.26
N ALA A 251 -0.53 -39.99 -26.58
CA ALA A 251 -1.38 -40.86 -27.38
C ALA A 251 -0.85 -42.29 -27.18
N GLY A 252 -1.59 -43.07 -26.40
CA GLY A 252 -1.39 -44.51 -26.29
C GLY A 252 -2.11 -45.23 -27.43
N THR A 253 -1.36 -46.14 -28.03
CA THR A 253 -1.74 -47.41 -28.66
C THR A 253 -2.56 -47.41 -29.96
N ASP A 254 -1.83 -47.90 -30.98
CA ASP A 254 -2.20 -48.91 -31.97
C ASP A 254 -3.25 -48.57 -33.03
N LEU A 255 -2.77 -48.38 -34.26
CA LEU A 255 -3.12 -49.27 -35.39
C LEU A 255 -2.24 -49.00 -36.62
N HIS A 256 -1.54 -50.06 -37.04
CA HIS A 256 -1.12 -50.41 -38.40
C HIS A 256 -0.14 -49.54 -39.24
N ARG A 257 1.05 -50.13 -39.44
CA ARG A 257 1.68 -50.46 -40.74
C ARG A 257 1.85 -49.31 -41.76
N ARG A 258 3.09 -48.85 -41.96
CA ARG A 258 4.02 -49.30 -43.04
C ARG A 258 5.32 -48.48 -43.00
N ARG A 259 6.44 -49.19 -43.21
CA ARG A 259 7.80 -48.69 -43.40
C ARG A 259 7.92 -47.96 -44.74
N ASP A 260 8.67 -46.86 -44.77
CA ASP A 260 9.75 -46.56 -45.73
C ASP A 260 10.40 -45.21 -45.35
N LYS A 261 11.66 -45.18 -44.91
CA LYS A 261 12.93 -45.10 -45.66
C LYS A 261 13.35 -43.67 -46.02
N ARG A 262 14.55 -43.31 -45.53
CA ARG A 262 15.48 -42.24 -45.98
C ARG A 262 14.99 -40.81 -45.70
N GLY A 263 15.80 -39.86 -45.26
CA GLY A 263 17.23 -39.82 -45.03
C GLY A 263 17.65 -38.35 -44.89
N ASN A 264 18.79 -38.20 -44.24
CA ASN A 264 19.74 -37.10 -44.33
C ASN A 264 19.63 -35.89 -43.37
N ARG A 265 20.74 -35.76 -42.65
CA ARG A 265 21.20 -34.62 -41.87
C ARG A 265 21.64 -33.52 -42.84
N HIS A 266 21.58 -32.25 -42.44
CA HIS A 266 22.78 -31.41 -42.29
C HIS A 266 22.44 -30.05 -41.68
N ARG A 267 23.37 -29.61 -40.83
CA ARG A 267 23.44 -28.34 -40.11
C ARG A 267 23.82 -27.19 -41.03
N ALA A 268 23.27 -26.02 -40.68
CA ALA A 268 23.89 -24.71 -40.52
C ALA A 268 24.89 -24.18 -41.56
N GLY A 269 24.65 -22.93 -42.00
CA GLY A 269 25.69 -22.10 -42.59
C GLY A 269 25.17 -20.79 -43.17
N ARG A 270 25.30 -19.72 -42.37
CA ARG A 270 25.39 -18.28 -42.68
C ARG A 270 25.41 -17.89 -44.17
N GLN A 271 24.74 -16.78 -44.52
CA GLN A 271 25.45 -15.57 -44.96
C GLN A 271 24.54 -14.34 -45.15
N SER A 272 25.13 -13.22 -44.76
CA SER A 272 24.77 -11.82 -44.91
C SER A 272 24.75 -11.29 -46.35
N ARG A 273 24.01 -10.19 -46.55
CA ARG A 273 24.12 -9.07 -47.54
C ARG A 273 22.69 -8.75 -47.98
N GLY A 274 22.15 -7.53 -47.94
CA GLY A 274 22.74 -6.20 -47.98
C GLY A 274 21.99 -5.42 -49.05
N ARG A 275 21.73 -4.13 -48.80
CA ARG A 275 21.19 -3.10 -49.73
C ARG A 275 19.71 -3.28 -50.11
N ASP A 276 18.94 -2.26 -50.44
CA ASP A 276 18.98 -0.79 -50.36
C ASP A 276 17.60 -0.37 -50.94
N ARG A 277 17.17 0.86 -50.64
CA ARG A 277 16.18 1.66 -51.38
C ARG A 277 14.66 1.48 -51.14
N ARG A 278 14.15 2.60 -50.62
CA ARG A 278 13.06 3.43 -51.19
C ARG A 278 11.62 3.00 -50.93
N VAL A 279 11.05 3.76 -49.99
CA VAL A 279 9.64 4.10 -49.84
C VAL A 279 9.08 4.67 -51.15
N PRO A 280 7.84 4.30 -51.52
CA PRO A 280 6.92 5.28 -52.09
C PRO A 280 5.73 5.54 -51.17
N ARG A 281 5.42 6.83 -51.01
CA ARG A 281 4.18 7.33 -50.44
C ARG A 281 3.05 7.09 -51.43
N GLU A 282 1.95 6.49 -51.00
CA GLU A 282 0.65 6.68 -51.66
C GLU A 282 -0.46 6.98 -50.65
N ARG A 283 -1.18 8.05 -50.96
CA ARG A 283 -2.45 8.47 -50.34
C ARG A 283 -3.58 7.73 -51.04
N ALA A 284 -4.49 7.10 -50.29
CA ALA A 284 -5.85 6.79 -50.74
C ALA A 284 -6.75 6.74 -49.49
N ARG A 285 -7.47 7.82 -49.18
CA ARG A 285 -8.89 8.05 -49.51
C ARG A 285 -9.82 6.95 -48.99
N TRP A 286 -10.47 7.25 -47.87
CA TRP A 286 -11.63 6.54 -47.34
C TRP A 286 -12.87 6.92 -48.15
N HIS A 287 -13.52 5.94 -48.77
CA HIS A 287 -14.93 6.04 -49.12
C HIS A 287 -15.67 4.76 -48.73
N ALA A 288 -16.80 4.99 -48.08
CA ALA A 288 -17.76 3.99 -47.62
C ALA A 288 -18.51 3.35 -48.78
N ALA A 289 -18.87 2.07 -48.65
CA ALA A 289 -20.10 1.53 -49.22
C ALA A 289 -20.55 0.26 -48.47
N ALA A 290 -21.86 0.20 -48.28
CA ALA A 290 -22.62 -0.76 -47.51
C ALA A 290 -22.74 -2.16 -48.14
N GLY A 291 -23.03 -3.15 -47.28
CA GLY A 291 -24.07 -4.14 -47.54
C GLY A 291 -23.63 -5.61 -47.61
N ARG A 292 -24.01 -6.42 -46.60
CA ARG A 292 -25.17 -7.34 -46.69
C ARG A 292 -25.30 -8.18 -45.41
N ARG A 293 -26.57 -8.34 -45.02
CA ARG A 293 -27.09 -9.05 -43.84
C ARG A 293 -27.08 -10.56 -44.05
N THR A 294 -26.76 -11.33 -43.02
CA THR A 294 -27.23 -12.72 -42.87
C THR A 294 -27.90 -12.92 -41.50
N ARG A 295 -28.97 -13.71 -41.53
CA ARG A 295 -30.10 -13.76 -40.60
C ARG A 295 -29.77 -14.55 -39.32
N ARG A 296 -30.27 -14.06 -38.17
CA ARG A 296 -30.45 -14.83 -36.91
C ARG A 296 -31.86 -15.45 -36.89
N PRO A 297 -32.07 -16.68 -36.39
CA PRO A 297 -33.40 -17.16 -36.03
C PRO A 297 -33.76 -16.80 -34.57
N ARG A 298 -35.03 -16.44 -34.36
CA ARG A 298 -35.66 -16.14 -33.06
C ARG A 298 -36.32 -17.40 -32.47
N CYS A 299 -36.15 -17.55 -31.15
CA CYS A 299 -37.09 -17.93 -30.08
C CYS A 299 -38.18 -19.00 -30.31
N ARG A 300 -38.26 -19.95 -29.36
CA ARG A 300 -39.55 -20.41 -28.81
C ARG A 300 -39.50 -20.46 -27.27
N ARG A 301 -40.48 -19.77 -26.67
CA ARG A 301 -40.89 -19.86 -25.26
C ARG A 301 -41.70 -21.16 -25.07
N GLY A 302 -41.37 -21.96 -24.06
CA GLY A 302 -42.21 -23.05 -23.55
C GLY A 302 -42.71 -22.69 -22.16
N ARG A 303 -44.03 -22.71 -21.99
CA ARG A 303 -44.77 -22.40 -20.74
C ARG A 303 -44.66 -23.56 -19.75
N ARG A 304 -44.79 -23.19 -18.47
CA ARG A 304 -44.99 -24.06 -17.31
C ARG A 304 -46.34 -24.77 -17.40
N ASP A 305 -46.38 -26.04 -17.04
CA ASP A 305 -47.60 -26.74 -16.62
C ASP A 305 -47.39 -27.38 -15.24
N ASP A 306 -48.46 -27.26 -14.48
CA ASP A 306 -48.65 -27.54 -13.06
C ASP A 306 -49.28 -28.93 -12.92
N HIS A 307 -48.65 -29.85 -12.18
CA HIS A 307 -49.30 -31.09 -11.77
C HIS A 307 -48.99 -31.45 -10.32
N ARG A 308 -49.96 -31.09 -9.48
CA ARG A 308 -50.30 -31.72 -8.20
C ARG A 308 -50.29 -33.25 -8.32
N ARG A 309 -49.60 -33.94 -7.41
CA ARG A 309 -50.00 -35.29 -6.97
C ARG A 309 -49.96 -35.38 -5.44
N ARG A 310 -51.08 -35.88 -4.94
CA ARG A 310 -51.40 -36.12 -3.52
C ARG A 310 -50.70 -37.37 -3.00
N ALA A 311 -50.54 -37.33 -1.67
CA ALA A 311 -50.17 -38.34 -0.71
C ALA A 311 -50.50 -39.81 -1.01
N HIS A 312 -49.59 -40.69 -0.59
CA HIS A 312 -49.93 -41.95 0.06
C HIS A 312 -49.12 -42.10 1.36
N ARG A 313 -49.84 -42.36 2.45
CA ARG A 313 -49.35 -42.78 3.76
C ARG A 313 -48.94 -44.26 3.70
N ALA A 314 -47.83 -44.61 4.35
CA ALA A 314 -47.65 -45.91 4.98
C ALA A 314 -46.86 -45.67 6.27
N GLY A 315 -47.42 -46.11 7.40
CA GLY A 315 -46.91 -45.88 8.74
C GLY A 315 -45.71 -46.75 9.10
N GLY A 316 -44.97 -46.29 10.09
CA GLY A 316 -43.90 -47.03 10.74
C GLY A 316 -43.47 -46.27 11.99
N THR A 317 -43.77 -46.86 13.14
CA THR A 317 -43.55 -46.43 14.51
C THR A 317 -42.08 -46.20 14.87
N GLY A 318 -41.79 -45.18 15.69
CA GLY A 318 -40.48 -45.04 16.34
C GLY A 318 -40.32 -43.71 17.06
N LEU A 319 -40.50 -43.72 18.38
CA LEU A 319 -40.16 -42.64 19.32
C LEU A 319 -38.64 -42.42 19.35
N ALA A 320 -38.18 -41.18 19.16
CA ALA A 320 -36.93 -40.65 19.73
C ALA A 320 -36.89 -39.12 19.56
N ASP A 321 -36.51 -38.44 20.64
CA ASP A 321 -36.63 -36.99 20.87
C ASP A 321 -35.93 -36.10 19.83
N GLY A 322 -36.72 -35.18 19.24
CA GLY A 322 -36.30 -34.23 18.21
C GLY A 322 -35.90 -32.83 18.71
N ASP A 323 -35.88 -32.59 20.02
CA ASP A 323 -35.64 -31.24 20.57
C ASP A 323 -34.14 -30.85 20.66
N GLY A 324 -33.23 -31.82 20.60
CA GLY A 324 -31.78 -31.55 20.60
C GLY A 324 -31.27 -30.96 19.28
N LEU A 325 -31.78 -31.43 18.15
CA LEU A 325 -31.30 -31.03 16.82
C LEU A 325 -31.80 -29.65 16.38
N MET A 326 -33.01 -29.25 16.78
CA MET A 326 -33.52 -27.90 16.51
C MET A 326 -32.86 -26.83 17.38
N THR A 327 -32.38 -27.19 18.57
CA THR A 327 -31.65 -26.26 19.46
C THR A 327 -30.20 -26.06 18.99
N ILE A 328 -29.54 -27.12 18.47
CA ILE A 328 -28.22 -27.01 17.84
C ILE A 328 -28.31 -26.24 16.52
N ALA A 329 -29.35 -26.45 15.71
CA ALA A 329 -29.54 -25.70 14.46
C ALA A 329 -29.81 -24.21 14.69
N ARG A 330 -30.52 -23.85 15.77
CA ARG A 330 -30.73 -22.45 16.17
C ARG A 330 -29.49 -21.82 16.83
N ALA A 331 -28.70 -22.57 17.60
CA ALA A 331 -27.42 -22.12 18.11
C ALA A 331 -26.38 -21.95 16.98
N ALA A 332 -26.36 -22.85 15.99
CA ALA A 332 -25.53 -22.75 14.79
C ALA A 332 -25.96 -21.59 13.87
N ALA A 333 -27.26 -21.26 13.84
CA ALA A 333 -27.76 -20.08 13.12
C ALA A 333 -27.46 -18.75 13.85
N ALA A 334 -27.27 -18.77 15.17
CA ALA A 334 -26.78 -17.61 15.94
C ALA A 334 -25.24 -17.49 15.90
N LEU A 335 -24.53 -18.59 15.64
CA LEU A 335 -23.09 -18.69 15.39
C LEU A 335 -22.70 -18.52 13.91
N ALA A 336 -23.66 -18.28 13.03
CA ALA A 336 -23.40 -17.76 11.70
C ALA A 336 -22.99 -16.29 11.82
N VAL A 337 -21.80 -16.06 12.39
CA VAL A 337 -21.00 -14.88 12.11
C VAL A 337 -20.98 -14.79 10.60
N ALA A 338 -21.54 -13.71 10.06
CA ALA A 338 -21.39 -13.41 8.66
C ALA A 338 -19.89 -13.57 8.34
N ASP A 339 -19.56 -14.55 7.51
CA ASP A 339 -18.26 -14.71 6.88
C ASP A 339 -18.08 -13.52 5.93
N GLU A 340 -17.98 -12.33 6.50
CA GLU A 340 -17.46 -11.15 5.85
C GLU A 340 -15.96 -11.29 5.99
N GLY A 341 -15.33 -11.69 4.88
CA GLY A 341 -13.93 -12.09 4.80
C GLY A 341 -12.92 -11.05 5.34
N PRO A 342 -11.61 -11.25 5.08
CA PRO A 342 -10.54 -10.47 5.72
C PRO A 342 -10.76 -8.96 5.60
N ILE A 343 -10.49 -8.22 6.69
CA ILE A 343 -10.59 -6.77 6.71
C ILE A 343 -9.41 -6.20 5.94
N ALA A 344 -9.69 -5.58 4.80
CA ALA A 344 -8.69 -5.05 3.90
C ALA A 344 -8.15 -3.67 4.35
N LEU A 345 -6.82 -3.52 4.34
CA LEU A 345 -6.18 -2.22 4.63
C LEU A 345 -6.41 -1.19 3.50
N PHE A 346 -6.58 -1.64 2.25
CA PHE A 346 -6.90 -0.82 1.07
C PHE A 346 -8.27 -1.16 0.50
N ASP A 347 -9.29 -0.88 1.29
CA ASP A 347 -10.68 -1.09 0.88
C ASP A 347 -11.13 0.04 -0.09
N LEU A 348 -10.68 -0.06 -1.34
CA LEU A 348 -11.08 0.85 -2.41
C LEU A 348 -12.59 0.81 -2.65
N LEU A 349 -13.26 -0.30 -2.31
CA LEU A 349 -14.71 -0.44 -2.46
C LEU A 349 -15.45 0.41 -1.42
N ARG A 350 -15.00 0.42 -0.17
CA ARG A 350 -15.54 1.28 0.89
C ARG A 350 -15.13 2.73 0.73
N GLN A 351 -13.91 3.00 0.26
CA GLN A 351 -13.52 4.36 -0.14
C GLN A 351 -14.41 4.86 -1.29
N ARG A 352 -14.64 4.02 -2.31
CA ARG A 352 -15.58 4.31 -3.40
C ARG A 352 -16.99 4.51 -2.86
N ALA A 353 -17.49 3.64 -1.98
CA ALA A 353 -18.83 3.75 -1.39
C ALA A 353 -19.00 5.08 -0.63
N ARG A 354 -17.98 5.48 0.15
CA ARG A 354 -17.95 6.78 0.83
C ARG A 354 -17.99 7.96 -0.14
N LEU A 355 -17.35 7.83 -1.31
CA LEU A 355 -17.31 8.87 -2.34
C LEU A 355 -18.42 8.73 -3.38
N GLU A 356 -19.23 7.68 -3.32
CA GLU A 356 -20.09 7.23 -4.41
C GLU A 356 -21.13 8.28 -4.78
N GLY A 357 -21.77 8.90 -3.79
CA GLY A 357 -22.75 9.96 -4.04
C GLY A 357 -22.14 11.14 -4.81
N ARG A 358 -20.91 11.54 -4.47
CA ARG A 358 -20.21 12.64 -5.15
C ARG A 358 -19.78 12.25 -6.56
N ILE A 359 -19.28 11.03 -6.74
CA ILE A 359 -18.86 10.50 -8.05
C ILE A 359 -20.07 10.39 -8.98
N LYS A 360 -21.17 9.79 -8.50
CA LYS A 360 -22.42 9.65 -9.25
C LYS A 360 -22.99 11.01 -9.64
N ALA A 361 -23.07 11.97 -8.71
CA ALA A 361 -23.54 13.31 -9.03
C ALA A 361 -22.69 14.00 -10.12
N GLY A 362 -21.36 13.83 -10.07
CA GLY A 362 -20.47 14.34 -11.12
C GLY A 362 -20.71 13.66 -12.47
N ILE A 363 -20.84 12.33 -12.49
CA ILE A 363 -21.16 11.56 -13.71
C ILE A 363 -22.53 11.99 -14.27
N ASP A 364 -23.55 12.09 -13.42
CA ASP A 364 -24.90 12.47 -13.81
C ASP A 364 -24.94 13.91 -14.36
N THR A 365 -24.14 14.82 -13.80
CA THR A 365 -23.96 16.17 -14.33
C THR A 365 -23.42 16.12 -15.76
N VAL A 366 -22.32 15.40 -15.99
CA VAL A 366 -21.73 15.22 -17.33
C VAL A 366 -22.70 14.57 -18.31
N LEU A 367 -23.43 13.55 -17.88
CA LEU A 367 -24.45 12.89 -18.70
C LEU A 367 -25.63 13.81 -19.02
N THR A 368 -25.98 14.73 -18.11
CA THR A 368 -27.09 15.68 -18.29
C THR A 368 -26.77 16.72 -19.35
N HIS A 369 -25.57 17.33 -19.31
CA HIS A 369 -25.18 18.34 -20.31
C HIS A 369 -24.50 17.74 -21.54
N GLY A 370 -24.05 16.49 -21.50
CA GLY A 370 -23.56 15.72 -22.65
C GLY A 370 -22.21 16.16 -23.24
N GLN A 371 -21.47 17.03 -22.56
CA GLN A 371 -20.18 17.55 -23.04
C GLN A 371 -19.02 16.72 -22.49
N PHE A 372 -18.71 15.63 -23.18
CA PHE A 372 -17.68 14.66 -22.73
C PHE A 372 -16.24 15.09 -23.03
N ILE A 373 -16.03 16.05 -23.92
CA ILE A 373 -14.71 16.53 -24.34
C ILE A 373 -14.63 18.01 -24.00
N LEU A 374 -13.59 18.39 -23.25
CA LEU A 374 -13.34 19.79 -22.82
C LEU A 374 -14.58 20.42 -22.15
N GLY A 375 -15.24 19.66 -21.27
CA GLY A 375 -16.37 20.14 -20.47
C GLY A 375 -15.95 21.00 -19.28
N PRO A 376 -16.91 21.68 -18.62
CA PRO A 376 -16.64 22.54 -17.46
C PRO A 376 -15.94 21.81 -16.30
N GLU A 377 -16.12 20.49 -16.18
CA GLU A 377 -15.44 19.65 -15.20
C GLU A 377 -13.93 19.57 -15.44
N VAL A 378 -13.49 19.67 -16.69
CA VAL A 378 -12.06 19.70 -17.05
C VAL A 378 -11.45 21.02 -16.60
N GLU A 379 -12.09 22.16 -16.87
CA GLU A 379 -11.61 23.46 -16.39
C GLU A 379 -11.56 23.53 -14.87
N LEU A 380 -12.58 22.97 -14.20
CA LEU A 380 -12.62 22.90 -12.74
C LEU A 380 -11.46 22.05 -12.20
N LEU A 381 -11.17 20.92 -12.84
CA LEU A 381 -10.05 20.05 -12.49
C LEU A 381 -8.71 20.79 -12.66
N GLU A 382 -8.50 21.44 -13.80
CA GLU A 382 -7.28 22.19 -14.10
C GLU A 382 -7.05 23.33 -13.11
N LYS A 383 -8.09 24.14 -12.80
CA LYS A 383 -7.99 25.22 -11.80
C LYS A 383 -7.59 24.69 -10.43
N ARG A 384 -8.20 23.57 -10.00
CA ARG A 384 -7.90 22.95 -8.70
C ARG A 384 -6.50 22.36 -8.67
N LEU A 385 -6.06 21.71 -9.75
CA LEU A 385 -4.72 21.14 -9.84
C LEU A 385 -3.64 22.23 -9.91
N ALA A 386 -3.87 23.33 -10.63
CA ALA A 386 -2.98 24.49 -10.66
C ALA A 386 -2.78 25.06 -9.25
N ALA A 387 -3.88 25.31 -8.53
CA ALA A 387 -3.83 25.79 -7.14
C ALA A 387 -3.13 24.79 -6.20
N TYR A 388 -3.42 23.50 -6.33
CA TYR A 388 -2.81 22.44 -5.52
C TYR A 388 -1.30 22.30 -5.76
N ALA A 389 -0.85 22.40 -7.02
CA ALA A 389 0.55 22.29 -7.39
C ALA A 389 1.34 23.60 -7.21
N GLY A 390 0.66 24.71 -6.94
CA GLY A 390 1.29 26.05 -6.91
C GLY A 390 1.73 26.52 -8.31
N ALA A 391 1.14 25.99 -9.37
CA ALA A 391 1.47 26.34 -10.76
C ALA A 391 0.53 27.45 -11.27
N GLN A 392 1.04 28.34 -12.13
CA GLN A 392 0.22 29.38 -12.76
C GLN A 392 -0.82 28.81 -13.74
N HIS A 393 -0.46 27.71 -14.41
CA HIS A 393 -1.28 27.05 -15.41
C HIS A 393 -1.26 25.54 -15.21
N CYS A 394 -2.38 24.88 -15.51
CA CYS A 394 -2.50 23.43 -15.55
C CYS A 394 -3.27 23.04 -16.80
N ILE A 395 -2.79 22.03 -17.51
CA ILE A 395 -3.45 21.45 -18.68
C ILE A 395 -3.67 19.98 -18.39
N ALA A 396 -4.93 19.54 -18.37
CA ALA A 396 -5.28 18.16 -18.19
C ALA A 396 -5.08 17.40 -19.51
N VAL A 397 -4.36 16.28 -19.42
CA VAL A 397 -4.09 15.41 -20.57
C VAL A 397 -4.61 14.01 -20.30
N SER A 398 -4.86 13.26 -21.38
CA SER A 398 -5.40 11.90 -21.32
C SER A 398 -4.38 10.86 -20.83
N SER A 399 -3.08 11.16 -20.83
CA SER A 399 -2.04 10.24 -20.38
C SER A 399 -0.78 10.94 -19.86
N GLY A 400 -0.02 10.25 -19.01
CA GLY A 400 1.29 10.72 -18.56
C GLY A 400 2.33 10.80 -19.69
N ARG A 401 2.16 10.03 -20.77
CA ARG A 401 3.02 10.14 -21.96
C ARG A 401 2.82 11.48 -22.65
N ASP A 402 1.57 11.92 -22.81
CA ASP A 402 1.26 13.21 -23.44
C ASP A 402 1.76 14.37 -22.59
N ALA A 403 1.67 14.25 -21.26
CA ALA A 403 2.24 15.24 -20.33
C ALA A 403 3.75 15.42 -20.56
N LEU A 404 4.50 14.30 -20.61
CA LEU A 404 5.95 14.34 -20.87
C LEU A 404 6.26 14.85 -22.27
N MET A 405 5.50 14.43 -23.28
CA MET A 405 5.70 14.87 -24.66
C MET A 405 5.52 16.39 -24.80
N ILE A 406 4.46 16.96 -24.20
CA ILE A 406 4.23 18.41 -24.23
C ILE A 406 5.37 19.15 -23.54
N ALA A 407 5.88 18.63 -22.41
CA ALA A 407 7.02 19.22 -21.74
C ALA A 407 8.28 19.22 -22.64
N LEU A 408 8.57 18.10 -23.31
CA LEU A 408 9.69 17.99 -24.25
C LEU A 408 9.53 18.93 -25.46
N MET A 409 8.31 19.06 -25.98
CA MET A 409 8.00 20.00 -27.07
C MET A 409 8.17 21.45 -26.63
N ALA A 410 7.75 21.81 -25.41
CA ALA A 410 7.95 23.14 -24.84
C ALA A 410 9.44 23.46 -24.63
N MET A 411 10.26 22.44 -24.34
CA MET A 411 11.72 22.54 -24.31
C MET A 411 12.38 22.53 -25.69
N ASN A 412 11.59 22.45 -26.77
CA ASN A 412 12.05 22.40 -28.16
C ASN A 412 13.02 21.23 -28.45
N VAL A 413 12.82 20.09 -27.77
CA VAL A 413 13.55 18.85 -28.02
C VAL A 413 13.18 18.31 -29.40
N LYS A 414 14.18 17.95 -30.19
CA LYS A 414 14.04 17.57 -31.59
C LYS A 414 14.92 16.39 -31.97
N ALA A 415 14.78 15.95 -33.21
CA ALA A 415 15.64 14.92 -33.78
C ALA A 415 17.12 15.34 -33.74
N GLY A 416 17.96 14.42 -33.24
CA GLY A 416 19.38 14.66 -32.98
C GLY A 416 19.70 14.93 -31.51
N ASP A 417 18.71 15.31 -30.69
CA ASP A 417 18.92 15.51 -29.26
C ASP A 417 18.92 14.18 -28.50
N ALA A 418 19.65 14.13 -27.39
CA ALA A 418 19.67 13.03 -26.44
C ALA A 418 18.92 13.44 -25.16
N VAL A 419 18.01 12.59 -24.69
CA VAL A 419 17.31 12.78 -23.41
C VAL A 419 17.64 11.62 -22.48
N PHE A 420 18.28 11.94 -21.36
CA PHE A 420 18.66 10.95 -20.37
C PHE A 420 17.45 10.56 -19.52
N VAL A 421 17.16 9.27 -19.46
CA VAL A 421 16.00 8.71 -18.76
C VAL A 421 16.46 7.63 -17.77
N PRO A 422 15.89 7.53 -16.56
CA PRO A 422 16.24 6.46 -15.63
C PRO A 422 15.99 5.08 -16.23
N ALA A 423 16.92 4.15 -16.10
CA ALA A 423 16.77 2.77 -16.57
C ALA A 423 15.61 2.05 -15.86
N PHE A 424 15.42 2.30 -14.56
CA PHE A 424 14.30 1.79 -13.78
C PHE A 424 13.09 2.74 -13.84
N THR A 425 12.38 2.74 -14.97
CA THR A 425 11.20 3.58 -15.19
C THR A 425 10.08 2.85 -15.95
N PHE A 426 8.91 3.48 -16.04
CA PHE A 426 7.80 2.97 -16.86
C PHE A 426 8.02 3.30 -18.34
N ALA A 427 7.55 2.43 -19.25
CA ALA A 427 7.83 2.54 -20.69
C ALA A 427 7.44 3.90 -21.32
N ALA A 428 6.45 4.59 -20.74
CA ALA A 428 6.01 5.91 -21.20
C ALA A 428 7.12 6.97 -21.16
N SER A 429 8.06 6.88 -20.22
CA SER A 429 9.16 7.83 -20.06
C SER A 429 10.04 7.88 -21.31
N ALA A 430 10.57 6.74 -21.75
CA ALA A 430 11.37 6.66 -22.96
C ALA A 430 10.53 6.81 -24.24
N ALA A 431 9.30 6.28 -24.25
CA ALA A 431 8.42 6.40 -25.41
C ALA A 431 8.06 7.86 -25.74
N SER A 432 7.96 8.74 -24.72
CA SER A 432 7.70 10.17 -24.93
C SER A 432 8.85 10.86 -25.68
N VAL A 433 10.10 10.52 -25.33
CA VAL A 433 11.33 11.02 -26.01
C VAL A 433 11.35 10.61 -27.48
N VAL A 434 11.09 9.33 -27.76
CA VAL A 434 11.02 8.82 -29.13
C VAL A 434 9.90 9.52 -29.92
N SER A 435 8.80 9.88 -29.25
CA SER A 435 7.65 10.53 -29.90
C SER A 435 7.96 11.93 -30.42
N VAL A 436 8.86 12.67 -29.76
CA VAL A 436 9.35 13.97 -30.23
C VAL A 436 10.54 13.85 -31.19
N GLY A 437 10.96 12.62 -31.52
CA GLY A 437 12.04 12.33 -32.46
C GLY A 437 13.45 12.34 -31.87
N ALA A 438 13.59 12.54 -30.56
CA ALA A 438 14.86 12.50 -29.85
C ALA A 438 15.28 11.06 -29.47
N THR A 439 16.54 10.91 -29.08
CA THR A 439 17.11 9.63 -28.66
C THR A 439 17.05 9.49 -27.14
N PRO A 440 16.31 8.53 -26.56
CA PRO A 440 16.40 8.25 -25.14
C PRO A 440 17.73 7.57 -24.83
N VAL A 441 18.45 8.08 -23.83
CA VAL A 441 19.66 7.47 -23.28
C VAL A 441 19.33 6.97 -21.89
N PHE A 442 19.34 5.66 -21.69
CA PHE A 442 19.05 5.09 -20.38
C PHE A 442 20.25 5.27 -19.45
N VAL A 443 19.99 5.80 -18.26
CA VAL A 443 21.00 6.02 -17.22
C VAL A 443 20.60 5.24 -15.98
N ASP A 444 21.52 4.45 -15.46
CA ASP A 444 21.36 3.76 -14.19
C ASP A 444 22.06 4.53 -13.07
N VAL A 445 21.65 4.29 -11.83
CA VAL A 445 22.22 4.94 -10.63
C VAL A 445 23.50 4.25 -10.17
N VAL A 446 23.75 3.01 -10.64
CA VAL A 446 24.94 2.21 -10.32
C VAL A 446 25.95 2.31 -11.46
N GLU A 447 27.17 2.74 -11.14
CA GLU A 447 28.26 2.99 -12.10
C GLU A 447 28.64 1.73 -12.91
N GLU A 448 28.40 0.55 -12.36
CA GLU A 448 28.75 -0.76 -12.94
C GLU A 448 27.70 -1.30 -13.93
N THR A 449 26.51 -0.69 -14.03
CA THR A 449 25.37 -1.18 -14.84
C THR A 449 25.01 -0.30 -16.03
N CYS A 450 25.82 0.71 -16.34
CA CYS A 450 25.67 1.59 -17.51
C CYS A 450 26.12 0.97 -18.84
#